data_AF-A0A952AG78-F1
#
_entry.id   AF-A0A952AG78-F1
#
_cell.length_a   1.000
_cell.length_b   1.000
_cell.length_c   1.000
_cell.angle_alpha   90.00
_cell.angle_beta   90.00
_cell.angle_gamma   90.00
#
_symmetry.space_group_name_H-M   'P 1'
#
loop_
_entity.id
_entity.type
_entity.pdbx_description
1 polymer ?
#
loop_
_entity_poly.entity_id
_entity_poly.type
_entity_poly.pdbx_seq_one_letter_code
_entity_poly.pdbx_strand_id
1 'polypeptide(L)' 'MASEKGIWKVITASSVGTLIEWYDFYIFGSLALIISEKFFPSENPTTAFLATLATFAAGFIVRPFGA' A
#
# COMPACT_ATOMS: atom_id res chain seq x y z
N MET A 1 18.61 32.77 -4.39
CA MET A 1 17.84 31.99 -5.39
C MET A 1 18.36 30.56 -5.34
N ALA A 2 17.55 29.61 -4.87
CA ALA A 2 17.92 28.20 -4.87
C ALA A 2 18.17 27.74 -6.31
N SER A 3 19.24 26.97 -6.53
CA SER A 3 19.58 26.43 -7.85
C SER A 3 18.40 25.62 -8.41
N GLU A 4 17.96 25.95 -9.62
CA GLU A 4 16.87 25.28 -10.34
C GLU A 4 17.11 23.76 -10.48
N LYS A 5 18.37 23.30 -10.46
CA LYS A 5 18.70 21.86 -10.43
C LYS A 5 18.35 21.17 -9.10
N GLY A 6 18.31 21.94 -8.00
CA GLY A 6 17.99 21.43 -6.67
C GLY A 6 16.50 21.13 -6.50
N ILE A 7 15.60 21.94 -7.08
CA ILE A 7 14.15 21.74 -6.92
C ILE A 7 13.69 20.45 -7.60
N TRP A 8 14.19 20.17 -8.81
CA TRP A 8 13.87 18.92 -9.53
C TRP A 8 14.36 17.68 -8.78
N LYS A 9 15.53 17.76 -8.14
CA LYS A 9 16.03 16.69 -7.27
C LYS A 9 15.12 16.46 -6.06
N VAL A 10 14.65 17.53 -5.42
CA VAL A 10 13.72 17.42 -4.27
C VAL A 10 12.38 16.84 -4.71
N ILE A 11 11.79 17.36 -5.79
CA ILE A 11 10.52 16.87 -6.33
C ILE A 11 10.62 15.38 -6.66
N THR A 12 11.63 14.97 -7.42
CA THR A 12 11.80 13.58 -7.82
C THR A 12 12.07 12.65 -6.62
N ALA A 13 12.92 13.06 -5.67
CA ALA A 13 13.17 12.27 -4.47
C ALA A 13 11.91 12.10 -3.62
N SER A 14 11.14 13.17 -3.40
CA SER A 14 9.88 13.11 -2.63
C SER A 14 8.80 12.29 -3.34
N SER A 15 8.67 12.43 -4.66
CA SER A 15 7.72 11.62 -5.45
C SER A 15 8.08 10.14 -5.44
N VAL A 16 9.36 9.79 -5.62
CA VAL A 16 9.81 8.38 -5.59
C VAL A 16 9.60 7.78 -4.19
N GLY A 17 9.94 8.52 -3.13
CA GLY A 17 9.67 8.07 -1.75
C GLY A 17 8.18 7.79 -1.54
N THR A 18 7.32 8.71 -1.96
CA THR A 18 5.86 8.53 -1.89
C THR A 18 5.41 7.29 -2.67
N LEU A 19 5.89 7.11 -3.91
CA LEU A 19 5.51 5.95 -4.73
C LEU A 19 5.90 4.62 -4.08
N ILE A 20 7.09 4.54 -3.47
CA ILE A 20 7.56 3.32 -2.80
C ILE A 20 6.65 2.98 -1.63
N GLU A 21 6.28 3.95 -0.79
CA GLU A 21 5.35 3.70 0.33
C GLU A 21 3.94 3.28 -0.13
N TRP A 22 3.52 3.69 -1.33
CA TRP A 22 2.23 3.29 -1.90
C TRP A 22 2.28 1.98 -2.68
N TYR A 23 3.48 1.52 -3.05
CA TYR A 23 3.68 0.33 -3.86
C TYR A 23 3.11 -0.93 -3.20
N ASP A 24 3.38 -1.13 -1.92
CA ASP A 24 2.94 -2.30 -1.18
C ASP A 24 1.40 -2.37 -1.08
N PHE A 25 0.75 -1.23 -0.83
CA PHE A 25 -0.71 -1.14 -0.82
C PHE A 25 -1.31 -1.43 -2.19
N TYR A 26 -0.69 -0.92 -3.25
CA TYR A 26 -1.14 -1.21 -4.61
C TYR A 26 -1.05 -2.71 -4.93
N ILE A 27 0.07 -3.36 -4.59
CA ILE A 27 0.24 -4.81 -4.79
C ILE A 27 -0.76 -5.59 -3.93
N PHE A 28 -0.90 -5.25 -2.64
CA PHE A 28 -1.82 -5.94 -1.75
C PHE A 28 -3.27 -5.85 -2.27
N GLY A 29 -3.70 -4.65 -2.65
CA GLY A 29 -5.05 -4.43 -3.18
C GLY A 29 -5.29 -5.13 -4.52
N SER A 30 -4.34 -5.03 -5.46
CA SER A 30 -4.47 -5.67 -6.78
C SER A 30 -4.48 -7.20 -6.71
N LEU A 31 -3.76 -7.78 -5.75
CA LEU A 31 -3.71 -9.23 -5.52
C LEU A 31 -4.65 -9.71 -4.42
N ALA A 32 -5.59 -8.87 -3.95
CA ALA A 32 -6.44 -9.19 -2.79
C ALA A 32 -7.21 -10.51 -2.93
N LEU A 33 -7.66 -10.86 -4.15
CA LEU A 33 -8.32 -12.16 -4.39
C LEU A 33 -7.37 -13.35 -4.18
N ILE A 34 -6.14 -13.25 -4.68
CA ILE A 34 -5.12 -14.30 -4.52
C ILE A 34 -4.70 -14.39 -3.05
N ILE A 35 -4.51 -13.24 -2.39
CA ILE A 35 -4.15 -13.19 -0.96
C ILE A 35 -5.27 -13.82 -0.12
N SER A 36 -6.52 -13.52 -0.43
CA SER A 36 -7.69 -14.09 0.22
C SER A 36 -7.69 -15.62 0.17
N GLU A 37 -7.47 -16.20 -1.01
CA GLU A 37 -7.44 -17.66 -1.16
C GLU A 37 -6.26 -18.34 -0.46
N LYS A 38 -5.10 -17.68 -0.41
CA LYS A 38 -3.87 -18.28 0.12
C LYS A 38 -3.64 -18.05 1.60
N PHE A 39 -4.08 -16.91 2.14
CA PHE A 39 -3.77 -16.48 3.51
C PHE A 39 -5.00 -16.40 4.42
N PHE A 40 -6.21 -16.34 3.86
CA PHE A 40 -7.46 -16.32 4.64
C PHE A 40 -8.38 -17.50 4.26
N PRO A 41 -7.91 -18.76 4.29
CA PRO A 41 -8.74 -19.91 3.92
C PRO A 41 -9.99 -19.97 4.82
N SER A 42 -11.16 -19.98 4.21
CA SER A 42 -12.47 -19.97 4.87
C SER A 42 -13.42 -20.86 4.09
N GLU A 43 -14.37 -21.50 4.77
CA GLU A 43 -15.45 -22.27 4.13
C GLU A 43 -16.35 -21.38 3.26
N ASN A 44 -16.38 -20.08 3.55
CA ASN A 44 -17.07 -19.08 2.75
C ASN A 44 -16.04 -18.13 2.09
N PRO A 45 -15.95 -18.09 0.75
CA PRO A 45 -15.00 -17.24 0.03
C PRO A 45 -15.26 -15.74 0.24
N THR A 46 -16.52 -15.35 0.49
CA THR A 46 -16.85 -13.95 0.80
C THR A 46 -16.22 -13.52 2.12
N THR A 47 -16.25 -14.38 3.15
CA THR A 47 -15.65 -14.08 4.45
C THR A 47 -14.12 -13.95 4.35
N ALA A 48 -13.47 -14.81 3.56
CA ALA A 48 -12.03 -14.71 3.29
C ALA A 48 -11.66 -13.37 2.66
N PHE A 49 -12.44 -12.95 1.66
CA PHE A 49 -12.19 -11.71 0.95
C PHE A 49 -12.42 -10.50 1.87
N LEU A 50 -13.48 -10.52 2.69
CA LEU A 50 -13.73 -9.48 3.69
C LEU A 50 -12.60 -9.38 4.73
N ALA A 51 -12.04 -10.51 5.19
CA ALA A 51 -10.91 -10.51 6.11
C ALA A 51 -9.63 -9.93 5.45
N THR A 52 -9.43 -10.21 4.16
CA THR A 52 -8.33 -9.63 3.38
C THR A 52 -8.49 -8.12 3.23
N LEU A 53 -9.69 -7.64 2.93
CA LEU A 53 -10.00 -6.20 2.88
C LEU A 53 -9.87 -5.53 4.24
N ALA A 54 -10.24 -6.21 5.32
CA ALA A 54 -10.05 -5.69 6.68
C ALA A 54 -8.55 -5.54 7.02
N THR A 55 -7.72 -6.49 6.59
CA THR A 55 -6.25 -6.40 6.73
C THR A 55 -5.68 -5.25 5.91
N PHE A 56 -6.16 -5.08 4.67
CA PHE A 56 -5.80 -3.94 3.83
C PHE A 56 -6.16 -2.60 4.51
N ALA A 57 -7.37 -2.49 5.06
CA ALA A 57 -7.82 -1.30 5.79
C ALA A 57 -7.01 -1.05 7.07
N ALA A 58 -6.67 -2.10 7.82
CA ALA A 58 -5.79 -1.99 8.99
C ALA A 58 -4.43 -1.38 8.63
N GLY A 59 -3.88 -1.73 7.45
CA GLY A 59 -2.68 -1.11 6.90
C GLY A 59 -2.76 0.42 6.81
N PHE A 60 -3.90 0.97 6.38
CA PHE A 60 -4.11 2.42 6.31
C PHE A 60 -4.21 3.08 7.69
N ILE A 61 -4.77 2.37 8.67
CA ILE A 61 -4.86 2.88 10.05
C ILE A 61 -3.47 2.97 10.69
N VAL A 62 -2.60 2.00 10.42
CA VAL A 62 -1.24 1.98 11.00
C VAL A 62 -0.24 2.82 10.20
N ARG A 63 -0.54 3.17 8.95
CA ARG A 63 0.35 3.95 8.06
C ARG A 63 0.91 5.24 8.69
N PRO A 64 0.14 6.06 9.44
CA PRO A 64 0.66 7.27 10.07
C PRO A 64 1.79 7.03 11.09
N PHE A 65 1.96 5.80 11.59
CA PHE A 65 3.04 5.46 12.53
C PHE A 65 4.34 5.05 11.84
N GLY A 66 4.33 4.85 10.52
CA GLY A 66 5.51 4.52 9.72
C GLY A 66 6.18 5.70 9.02
N ALA A 67 5.54 6.88 9.06
CA ALA A 67 6.03 8.14 8.49
C ALA A 67 6.84 8.97 9.50
#